data_AF-A0A5N0DMN5-F1
#
_entry.id   AF-A0A5N0DMN5-F1
#
_cell.length_a   1.000
_cell.length_b   1.000
_cell.length_c   1.000
_cell.angle_alpha   90.00
_cell.angle_beta   90.00
_cell.angle_gamma   90.00
#
_symmetry.space_group_name_H-M   'P 1'
#
loop_
_entity.id
_entity.type
_entity.pdbx_description
1 polymer ?
#
loop_
_entity_poly.entity_id
_entity_poly.type
_entity_poly.pdbx_seq_one_letter_code
_entity_poly.pdbx_strand_id
1 'polypeptide(L)'
;MGTGKDIPPVSPELMQQIMARIQKPQAGKGKAWQKVAEAAAESLGSDWIVTGSRMKTSLVRTPIRWWYQAIGFAPSTVNGQLGMEYQPLVRPIRAGILGHHGGIRQSEYPLPFQRQSPNFRADAPREIPVFDTDAAVDTVIWWATGPAKEIIEWQTDRQWADRDEKAYATRTPSVRPIVWTALPGWRVLFDTGSPLPIIDSIITELIDGEGLYDEERDFWMQFRELAAAEGDRAVMLRFLDEQRRRSLIEHCGVPESAIADVLTEQD
;
A
#
# COMPACT_ATOMS: atom_id res chain seq x y z
N MET A 1 -19.16 10.63 -41.42
CA MET A 1 -17.94 9.83 -41.65
C MET A 1 -16.75 10.75 -41.40
N GLY A 2 -16.23 10.74 -40.17
CA GLY A 2 -15.09 11.58 -39.78
C GLY A 2 -13.79 10.86 -40.10
N THR A 3 -12.93 11.55 -40.84
CA THR A 3 -11.64 11.07 -41.33
C THR A 3 -10.67 10.76 -40.19
N GLY A 4 -10.10 9.55 -40.22
CA GLY A 4 -9.02 9.16 -39.32
C GLY A 4 -7.85 10.12 -39.49
N LYS A 5 -7.40 10.71 -38.39
CA LYS A 5 -6.15 11.47 -38.36
C LYS A 5 -5.01 10.46 -38.49
N ASP A 6 -4.38 10.42 -39.66
CA ASP A 6 -3.11 9.73 -39.87
C ASP A 6 -2.08 10.31 -38.92
N ILE A 7 -1.73 9.55 -37.89
CA ILE A 7 -0.60 9.86 -37.02
C ILE A 7 0.65 9.46 -37.83
N PRO A 8 1.56 10.41 -38.14
CA PRO A 8 2.75 10.09 -38.90
C PRO A 8 3.61 9.06 -38.13
N PRO A 9 4.22 8.09 -38.83
CA PRO A 9 5.08 7.11 -38.18
C PRO A 9 6.27 7.81 -37.51
N VAL A 10 6.53 7.45 -36.26
CA VAL A 10 7.66 7.97 -35.48
C VAL A 10 8.95 7.62 -36.21
N SER A 11 9.77 8.63 -36.52
CA SER A 11 11.02 8.38 -37.26
C SER A 11 11.98 7.50 -36.43
N PRO A 12 12.81 6.66 -37.07
CA PRO A 12 13.79 5.83 -36.37
C PRO A 12 14.75 6.65 -35.49
N GLU A 13 15.07 7.89 -35.89
CA GLU A 13 15.89 8.81 -35.10
C GLU A 13 15.15 9.38 -33.90
N LEU A 14 13.86 9.69 -34.02
CA LEU A 14 13.02 10.08 -32.89
C LEU A 14 12.83 8.90 -31.93
N MET A 15 12.67 7.67 -32.45
CA MET A 15 12.67 6.45 -31.64
C MET A 15 14.02 6.22 -30.95
N GLN A 16 15.15 6.45 -31.61
CA GLN A 16 16.46 6.35 -30.97
C GLN A 16 16.69 7.45 -29.93
N GLN A 17 16.22 8.67 -30.14
CA GLN A 17 16.29 9.75 -29.15
C GLN A 17 15.37 9.49 -27.94
N ILE A 18 14.17 8.95 -28.19
CA ILE A 18 13.25 8.49 -27.14
C ILE A 18 13.89 7.33 -26.37
N MET A 19 14.41 6.32 -27.06
CA MET A 19 15.08 5.17 -26.43
C MET A 19 16.35 5.60 -25.69
N ALA A 20 17.14 6.55 -26.20
CA ALA A 20 18.31 7.09 -25.52
C ALA A 20 17.96 7.97 -24.30
N ARG A 21 16.81 8.67 -24.32
CA ARG A 21 16.26 9.36 -23.14
C ARG A 21 15.69 8.38 -22.12
N ILE A 22 15.14 7.25 -22.56
CA ILE A 22 14.70 6.15 -21.68
C ILE A 22 15.91 5.36 -21.11
N GLN A 23 17.04 5.29 -21.83
CA GLN A 23 18.22 4.50 -21.47
C GLN A 23 19.36 5.24 -20.74
N LYS A 24 19.35 6.57 -20.60
CA LYS A 24 20.32 7.30 -19.73
C LYS A 24 19.77 7.51 -18.30
N PRO A 25 20.57 7.28 -17.25
CA PRO A 25 20.61 6.02 -16.51
C PRO A 25 19.61 5.94 -15.35
N GLN A 26 18.93 4.80 -15.24
CA GLN A 26 18.44 4.25 -13.97
C GLN A 26 19.59 3.88 -13.01
N ALA A 27 20.84 3.91 -13.49
CA ALA A 27 22.03 3.57 -12.71
C ALA A 27 22.19 4.54 -11.53
N GLY A 28 22.34 3.98 -10.33
CA GLY A 28 22.54 4.76 -9.11
C GLY A 28 21.26 5.25 -8.43
N LYS A 29 20.11 5.33 -9.10
CA LYS A 29 18.85 5.82 -8.49
C LYS A 29 18.44 5.03 -7.25
N GLY A 30 18.54 3.70 -7.30
CA GLY A 30 18.23 2.90 -6.12
C GLY A 30 19.16 3.21 -4.94
N LYS A 31 20.45 3.44 -5.18
CA LYS A 31 21.38 3.83 -4.13
C LYS A 31 21.11 5.25 -3.62
N ALA A 32 20.76 6.17 -4.51
CA ALA A 32 20.39 7.54 -4.17
C ALA A 32 19.10 7.56 -3.33
N TRP A 33 18.07 6.82 -3.75
CA TRP A 33 16.82 6.66 -3.01
C TRP A 33 17.07 6.06 -1.63
N GLN A 34 17.88 5.02 -1.54
CA GLN A 34 18.23 4.42 -0.26
C GLN A 34 18.88 5.44 0.69
N LYS A 35 19.83 6.24 0.22
CA LYS A 35 20.44 7.32 1.02
C LYS A 35 19.43 8.37 1.47
N VAL A 36 18.52 8.78 0.57
CA VAL A 36 17.45 9.73 0.90
C VAL A 36 16.52 9.15 1.97
N ALA A 37 16.13 7.89 1.86
CA ALA A 37 15.27 7.22 2.83
C ALA A 37 15.96 7.08 4.20
N GLU A 38 17.25 6.71 4.23
CA GLU A 38 18.06 6.63 5.45
C GLU A 38 18.17 7.98 6.16
N ALA A 39 18.50 9.06 5.44
CA ALA A 39 18.60 10.40 6.00
C ALA A 39 17.24 10.98 6.44
N ALA A 40 16.17 10.68 5.69
CA ALA A 40 14.82 11.07 6.09
C ALA A 40 14.37 10.33 7.36
N ALA A 41 14.66 9.03 7.49
CA ALA A 41 14.35 8.25 8.69
C ALA A 41 15.05 8.82 9.93
N GLU A 42 16.34 9.17 9.82
CA GLU A 42 17.09 9.81 10.90
C GLU A 42 16.44 11.11 11.37
N SER A 43 15.94 11.92 10.42
CA SER A 43 15.27 13.19 10.73
C SER A 43 13.85 13.01 11.31
N LEU A 44 13.13 11.98 10.86
CA LEU A 44 11.77 11.67 11.31
C LEU A 44 11.72 10.96 12.67
N GLY A 45 12.83 10.36 13.10
CA GLY A 45 12.96 9.73 14.41
C GLY A 45 12.51 8.27 14.47
N SER A 46 12.32 7.76 15.68
CA SER A 46 12.07 6.33 15.97
C SER A 46 10.76 5.75 15.44
N ASP A 47 9.85 6.62 15.01
CA ASP A 47 8.56 6.24 14.43
C ASP A 47 8.68 5.85 12.94
N TRP A 48 9.90 5.87 12.39
CA TRP A 48 10.17 5.49 11.01
C TRP A 48 11.44 4.64 10.90
N ILE A 49 11.34 3.57 10.14
CA ILE A 49 12.46 2.69 9.82
C ILE A 49 12.62 2.54 8.31
N VAL A 50 13.82 2.17 7.87
CA VAL A 50 14.10 1.82 6.49
C VAL A 50 14.09 0.31 6.33
N THR A 51 13.31 -0.21 5.37
CA THR A 51 13.32 -1.62 4.98
C THR A 51 13.66 -1.78 3.49
N GLY A 52 14.01 -3.00 3.10
CA GLY A 52 14.36 -3.32 1.71
C GLY A 52 15.73 -2.77 1.29
N SER A 53 15.93 -2.64 -0.02
CA SER A 53 17.17 -2.08 -0.55
C SER A 53 17.00 -1.51 -1.95
N ARG A 54 17.87 -0.54 -2.30
CA ARG A 54 17.87 0.13 -3.60
C ARG A 54 16.48 0.64 -3.98
N MET A 55 15.94 0.25 -5.13
CA MET A 55 14.62 0.66 -5.62
C MET A 55 13.46 0.04 -4.83
N LYS A 56 13.71 -1.01 -4.05
CA LYS A 56 12.75 -1.63 -3.14
C LYS A 56 12.84 -1.06 -1.72
N THR A 57 13.63 0.01 -1.52
CA THR A 57 13.71 0.65 -0.21
C THR A 57 12.39 1.30 0.11
N SER A 58 11.91 1.10 1.33
CA SER A 58 10.69 1.67 1.86
C SER A 58 10.97 2.33 3.21
N LEU A 59 10.37 3.49 3.43
CA LEU A 59 10.33 4.15 4.72
C LEU A 59 9.02 3.74 5.41
N VAL A 60 9.11 2.87 6.41
CA VAL A 60 7.96 2.23 7.07
C VAL A 60 7.69 2.90 8.41
N ARG A 61 6.43 3.24 8.68
CA ARG A 61 6.02 3.84 9.95
C ARG A 61 5.90 2.78 11.05
N THR A 62 6.40 3.09 12.23
CA THR A 62 6.44 2.21 13.40
C THR A 62 5.82 2.89 14.63
N PRO A 63 5.35 2.13 15.63
CA PRO A 63 5.22 0.66 15.62
C PRO A 63 4.07 0.19 14.72
N ILE A 64 4.26 -0.92 14.01
CA ILE A 64 3.26 -1.45 13.07
C ILE A 64 2.18 -2.21 13.84
N ARG A 65 0.93 -1.76 13.70
CA ARG A 65 -0.28 -2.39 14.26
C ARG A 65 -1.05 -3.12 13.15
N TRP A 66 -2.36 -2.88 13.01
CA TRP A 66 -3.21 -3.49 11.97
C TRP A 66 -3.12 -2.81 10.59
N TRP A 67 -2.21 -1.85 10.43
CA TRP A 67 -1.99 -1.14 9.17
C TRP A 67 -0.52 -1.12 8.82
N TYR A 68 -0.23 -1.49 7.58
CA TYR A 68 1.06 -1.26 6.96
C TYR A 68 1.06 0.10 6.27
N GLN A 69 2.04 0.92 6.64
CA GLN A 69 2.21 2.29 6.19
C GLN A 69 3.65 2.45 5.73
N ALA A 70 3.84 2.65 4.43
CA ALA A 70 5.17 2.79 3.86
C ALA A 70 5.22 3.88 2.79
N ILE A 71 6.32 4.62 2.74
CA ILE A 71 6.63 5.53 1.65
C ILE A 71 7.68 4.87 0.78
N GLY A 72 7.39 4.76 -0.51
CA GLY A 72 8.31 4.22 -1.50
C GLY A 72 8.66 5.23 -2.57
N PHE A 73 9.51 4.79 -3.49
CA PHE A 73 9.89 5.55 -4.67
C PHE A 73 9.55 4.80 -5.96
N ALA A 74 8.71 5.41 -6.79
CA ALA A 74 8.37 4.93 -8.13
C ALA A 74 9.28 5.62 -9.16
N PRO A 75 10.14 4.89 -9.88
CA PRO A 75 10.96 5.47 -10.93
C PRO A 75 10.11 5.75 -12.18
N SER A 76 9.73 7.01 -12.42
CA SER A 76 9.08 7.43 -13.67
C SER A 76 10.06 8.12 -14.63
N THR A 77 10.94 9.00 -14.11
CA THR A 77 11.88 9.86 -14.86
C THR A 77 13.15 10.12 -14.01
N VAL A 78 14.00 11.09 -14.37
CA VAL A 78 15.17 11.53 -13.55
C VAL A 78 14.78 11.78 -12.09
N ASN A 79 13.58 12.34 -11.86
CA ASN A 79 13.09 12.74 -10.54
C ASN A 79 12.11 11.72 -9.92
N GLY A 80 11.57 10.74 -10.67
CA GLY A 80 10.64 9.75 -10.10
C GLY A 80 9.50 10.34 -9.25
N GLN A 81 8.84 9.53 -8.43
CA GLN A 81 7.71 9.96 -7.61
C GLN A 81 7.70 9.24 -6.28
N LEU A 82 7.30 9.95 -5.22
CA LEU A 82 6.90 9.28 -4.00
C LEU A 82 5.53 8.66 -4.17
N GLY A 83 5.30 7.58 -3.44
CA GLY A 83 3.93 7.23 -3.09
C GLY A 83 3.87 6.55 -1.75
N MET A 84 2.66 6.48 -1.25
CA MET A 84 2.34 5.88 0.03
C MET A 84 1.61 4.57 -0.21
N GLU A 85 2.07 3.50 0.42
CA GLU A 85 1.34 2.26 0.60
C GLU A 85 0.60 2.31 1.93
N TYR A 86 -0.71 2.06 1.88
CA TYR A 86 -1.59 2.01 3.03
C TYR A 86 -2.49 0.78 2.91
N GLN A 87 -2.16 -0.28 3.66
CA GLN A 87 -2.86 -1.56 3.54
C GLN A 87 -3.23 -2.12 4.91
N PRO A 88 -4.47 -2.63 5.07
CA PRO A 88 -4.85 -3.29 6.30
C PRO A 88 -4.21 -4.68 6.38
N LEU A 89 -3.71 -5.02 7.56
CA LEU A 89 -2.98 -6.25 7.85
C LEU A 89 -3.88 -7.37 8.42
N VAL A 90 -5.18 -7.26 8.16
CA VAL A 90 -6.19 -8.26 8.53
C VAL A 90 -6.41 -9.30 7.42
N ARG A 91 -5.50 -9.29 6.44
CA ARG A 91 -5.36 -10.21 5.31
C ARG A 91 -3.89 -10.20 4.87
N PRO A 92 -3.44 -11.13 4.02
CA PRO A 92 -2.06 -11.15 3.52
C PRO A 92 -1.69 -9.84 2.83
N ILE A 93 -0.49 -9.36 3.10
CA ILE A 93 0.08 -8.23 2.37
C ILE A 93 0.72 -8.71 1.07
N ARG A 94 0.56 -7.93 0.02
CA ARG A 94 1.28 -8.14 -1.25
C ARG A 94 2.36 -7.09 -1.36
N ALA A 95 3.55 -7.41 -0.83
CA ALA A 95 4.70 -6.52 -0.95
C ALA A 95 5.11 -6.41 -2.43
N GLY A 96 4.86 -5.25 -3.05
CA GLY A 96 5.12 -5.09 -4.47
C GLY A 96 4.80 -3.69 -4.97
N ILE A 97 5.87 -3.00 -5.37
CA ILE A 97 5.96 -1.77 -6.18
C ILE A 97 4.68 -0.93 -6.22
N LEU A 98 4.70 0.18 -5.48
CA LEU A 98 3.91 1.38 -5.68
C LEU A 98 2.92 1.36 -6.86
N GLY A 99 1.64 1.22 -6.54
CA GLY A 99 0.53 1.45 -7.48
C GLY A 99 -0.27 0.23 -7.91
N HIS A 100 0.01 -0.98 -7.41
CA HIS A 100 -0.87 -2.13 -7.70
C HIS A 100 -2.02 -2.31 -6.71
N HIS A 101 -1.88 -1.89 -5.45
CA HIS A 101 -2.92 -2.07 -4.43
C HIS A 101 -3.00 -0.87 -3.47
N GLY A 102 -3.90 0.08 -3.78
CA GLY A 102 -4.36 1.11 -2.82
C GLY A 102 -3.38 2.23 -2.48
N GLY A 103 -2.20 2.27 -3.09
CA GLY A 103 -1.23 3.33 -2.81
C GLY A 103 -1.57 4.66 -3.51
N ILE A 104 -1.30 5.78 -2.84
CA ILE A 104 -1.51 7.14 -3.38
C ILE A 104 -0.16 7.69 -3.83
N ARG A 105 -0.07 8.10 -5.09
CA ARG A 105 1.13 8.74 -5.63
C ARG A 105 1.14 10.23 -5.30
N GLN A 106 2.34 10.79 -5.18
CA GLN A 106 2.55 12.24 -5.00
C GLN A 106 1.84 13.08 -6.06
N SER A 107 1.80 12.62 -7.31
CA SER A 107 1.09 13.32 -8.39
C SER A 107 -0.44 13.20 -8.34
N GLU A 108 -0.97 12.22 -7.62
CA GLU A 108 -2.41 12.03 -7.42
C GLU A 108 -2.93 12.92 -6.29
N TYR A 109 -2.02 13.43 -5.45
CA TYR A 109 -2.29 14.54 -4.54
C TYR A 109 -2.26 15.84 -5.37
N PRO A 110 -3.42 16.48 -5.66
CA PRO A 110 -4.61 16.57 -4.84
C PRO A 110 -5.86 15.92 -5.47
N LEU A 111 -6.40 14.87 -4.86
CA LEU A 111 -7.73 14.37 -5.22
C LEU A 111 -8.80 15.40 -4.80
N PRO A 112 -9.99 15.42 -5.44
CA PRO A 112 -11.05 16.42 -5.20
C PRO A 112 -11.47 16.60 -3.73
N PHE A 113 -11.28 15.58 -2.90
CA PHE A 113 -11.62 15.57 -1.47
C PHE A 113 -10.60 16.33 -0.59
N GLN A 114 -9.43 16.71 -1.11
CA GLN A 114 -8.28 17.19 -0.34
C GLN A 114 -7.92 18.67 -0.55
N ARG A 115 -8.68 19.43 -1.35
CA ARG A 115 -8.54 20.91 -1.42
C ARG A 115 -8.88 21.63 -0.09
N GLN A 116 -9.42 20.90 0.88
CA GLN A 116 -9.73 21.38 2.22
C GLN A 116 -8.63 21.04 3.25
N SER A 117 -7.56 20.35 2.83
CA SER A 117 -6.44 20.04 3.72
C SER A 117 -5.67 21.33 4.10
N PRO A 118 -5.33 21.54 5.38
CA PRO A 118 -4.48 22.65 5.80
C PRO A 118 -3.04 22.53 5.29
N ASN A 119 -2.59 21.32 4.92
CA ASN A 119 -1.27 21.07 4.34
C ASN A 119 -1.30 21.06 2.80
N PHE A 120 -2.43 21.41 2.18
CA PHE A 120 -2.54 21.52 0.73
C PHE A 120 -1.57 22.59 0.20
N ARG A 121 -0.66 22.15 -0.67
CA ARG A 121 0.26 23.01 -1.41
C ARG A 121 -0.01 22.87 -2.90
N ALA A 122 -0.54 23.93 -3.51
CA ALA A 122 -0.76 23.97 -4.96
C ALA A 122 0.56 23.88 -5.76
N ASP A 123 1.67 24.27 -5.12
CA ASP A 123 3.05 24.23 -5.59
C ASP A 123 3.85 23.00 -5.10
N ALA A 124 3.18 22.02 -4.47
CA ALA A 124 3.85 20.80 -4.03
C ALA A 124 4.63 20.14 -5.17
N PRO A 125 5.87 19.66 -4.92
CA PRO A 125 6.62 18.92 -5.91
C PRO A 125 5.80 17.70 -6.36
N ARG A 126 5.75 17.43 -7.66
CA ARG A 126 5.10 16.23 -8.23
C ARG A 126 6.08 15.09 -8.52
N GLU A 127 7.36 15.39 -8.36
CA GLU A 127 8.50 14.50 -8.52
C GLU A 127 9.54 14.83 -7.44
N ILE A 128 10.50 13.93 -7.20
CA ILE A 128 11.52 14.08 -6.16
C ILE A 128 12.94 14.06 -6.76
N PRO A 129 13.75 15.12 -6.65
CA PRO A 129 15.07 15.13 -7.28
C PRO A 129 16.06 14.21 -6.54
N VAL A 130 15.98 12.89 -6.70
CA VAL A 130 16.67 11.89 -5.84
C VAL A 130 18.20 12.01 -5.82
N PHE A 131 18.80 12.66 -6.82
CA PHE A 131 20.23 12.93 -6.87
C PHE A 131 20.63 14.22 -6.12
N ASP A 132 19.68 15.12 -5.88
CA ASP A 132 19.80 16.22 -4.92
C ASP A 132 19.29 15.71 -3.57
N THR A 133 20.20 15.12 -2.78
CA THR A 133 19.82 14.40 -1.56
C THR A 133 19.13 15.30 -0.55
N ASP A 134 19.58 16.53 -0.36
CA ASP A 134 19.01 17.44 0.64
C ASP A 134 17.57 17.83 0.24
N ALA A 135 17.36 18.25 -1.00
CA ALA A 135 16.01 18.59 -1.49
C ALA A 135 15.08 17.36 -1.51
N ALA A 136 15.61 16.18 -1.80
CA ALA A 136 14.86 14.94 -1.77
C ALA A 136 14.46 14.54 -0.35
N VAL A 137 15.36 14.67 0.63
CA VAL A 137 15.09 14.42 2.04
C VAL A 137 13.99 15.35 2.56
N ASP A 138 14.09 16.64 2.29
CA ASP A 138 13.05 17.62 2.67
C ASP A 138 11.68 17.26 2.08
N THR A 139 11.66 16.82 0.82
CA THR A 139 10.43 16.37 0.14
C THR A 139 9.83 15.13 0.80
N VAL A 140 10.66 14.16 1.19
CA VAL A 140 10.20 12.95 1.89
C VAL A 140 9.67 13.28 3.27
N ILE A 141 10.38 14.12 4.03
CA ILE A 141 9.94 14.55 5.37
C ILE A 141 8.60 15.26 5.26
N TRP A 142 8.47 16.25 4.37
CA TRP A 142 7.20 16.95 4.14
C TRP A 142 6.07 15.98 3.77
N TRP A 143 6.32 15.04 2.85
CA TRP A 143 5.34 14.04 2.45
C TRP A 143 4.91 13.14 3.62
N ALA A 144 5.87 12.68 4.44
CA ALA A 144 5.65 11.82 5.59
C ALA A 144 4.84 12.52 6.70
N THR A 145 5.20 13.77 7.03
CA THR A 145 4.59 14.50 8.15
C THR A 145 3.29 15.23 7.79
N GLY A 146 3.04 15.46 6.50
CA GLY A 146 1.84 16.12 6.00
C GLY A 146 0.94 15.15 5.23
N PRO A 147 1.00 15.11 3.88
CA PRO A 147 0.07 14.34 3.05
C PRO A 147 -0.14 12.88 3.45
N ALA A 148 0.94 12.13 3.73
CA ALA A 148 0.83 10.73 4.11
C ALA A 148 0.16 10.58 5.49
N LYS A 149 0.54 11.40 6.46
CA LYS A 149 -0.08 11.45 7.79
C LYS A 149 -1.58 11.76 7.70
N GLU A 150 -1.97 12.72 6.87
CA GLU A 150 -3.39 13.05 6.67
C GLU A 150 -4.18 11.88 6.11
N ILE A 151 -3.63 11.15 5.13
CA ILE A 151 -4.28 9.95 4.57
C ILE A 151 -4.48 8.89 5.66
N ILE A 152 -3.47 8.69 6.51
CA ILE A 152 -3.52 7.72 7.62
C ILE A 152 -4.60 8.11 8.62
N GLU A 153 -4.64 9.38 9.00
CA GLU A 153 -5.52 9.88 10.06
C GLU A 153 -6.93 10.22 9.56
N TRP A 154 -7.14 10.22 8.23
CA TRP A 154 -8.41 10.56 7.61
C TRP A 154 -9.55 9.62 8.03
N GLN A 155 -9.26 8.33 8.19
CA GLN A 155 -10.26 7.32 8.49
C GLN A 155 -9.84 6.40 9.62
N THR A 156 -10.74 6.20 10.57
CA THR A 156 -10.58 5.19 11.62
C THR A 156 -10.76 3.79 11.05
N ASP A 157 -10.18 2.79 11.69
CA ASP A 157 -10.36 1.38 11.33
C ASP A 157 -11.85 0.99 11.25
N ARG A 158 -12.68 1.58 12.11
CA ARG A 158 -14.14 1.39 12.10
C ARG A 158 -14.78 1.92 10.81
N GLN A 159 -14.37 3.10 10.35
CA GLN A 159 -14.88 3.69 9.12
C GLN A 159 -14.48 2.86 7.90
N TRP A 160 -13.28 2.26 7.92
CA TRP A 160 -12.87 1.28 6.90
C TRP A 160 -13.73 0.02 6.93
N ALA A 161 -13.94 -0.56 8.12
CA ALA A 161 -14.82 -1.73 8.27
C ALA A 161 -16.24 -1.44 7.76
N ASP A 162 -16.84 -0.31 8.12
CA ASP A 162 -18.19 0.07 7.68
C ASP A 162 -18.27 0.29 6.16
N ARG A 163 -17.20 0.84 5.56
CA ARG A 163 -17.08 0.97 4.10
C ARG A 163 -17.04 -0.40 3.42
N ASP A 164 -16.26 -1.33 3.95
CA ASP A 164 -16.10 -2.66 3.39
C ASP A 164 -17.38 -3.49 3.56
N GLU A 165 -18.10 -3.35 4.68
CA GLU A 165 -19.44 -3.92 4.90
C GLU A 165 -20.41 -3.44 3.82
N LYS A 166 -20.48 -2.13 3.60
CA LYS A 166 -21.35 -1.55 2.57
C LYS A 166 -20.97 -2.06 1.19
N ALA A 167 -19.68 -2.10 0.88
CA ALA A 167 -19.21 -2.57 -0.42
C ALA A 167 -19.51 -4.05 -0.65
N TYR A 168 -19.37 -4.90 0.37
CA TYR A 168 -19.74 -6.31 0.30
C TYR A 168 -21.25 -6.50 0.10
N ALA A 169 -22.07 -5.72 0.80
CA ALA A 169 -23.53 -5.78 0.71
C ALA A 169 -24.07 -5.31 -0.66
N THR A 170 -23.41 -4.33 -1.28
CA THR A 170 -23.79 -3.81 -2.59
C THR A 170 -22.95 -4.35 -3.74
N ARG A 171 -22.16 -5.41 -3.50
CA ARG A 171 -21.23 -5.91 -4.52
C ARG A 171 -22.00 -6.44 -5.72
N THR A 172 -21.54 -6.07 -6.91
CA THR A 172 -22.00 -6.64 -8.17
C THR A 172 -20.84 -7.44 -8.77
N PRO A 173 -21.08 -8.66 -9.30
CA PRO A 173 -20.03 -9.52 -9.83
C PRO A 173 -19.20 -8.91 -10.99
N SER A 174 -19.65 -7.80 -11.57
CA SER A 174 -19.08 -7.22 -12.79
C SER A 174 -18.32 -5.91 -12.61
N VAL A 175 -18.28 -5.33 -11.40
CA VAL A 175 -17.69 -4.00 -11.18
C VAL A 175 -16.50 -4.06 -10.22
N ARG A 176 -15.30 -3.92 -10.79
CA ARG A 176 -14.06 -3.59 -10.05
C ARG A 176 -14.13 -2.12 -9.60
N PRO A 177 -13.57 -1.73 -8.43
CA PRO A 177 -12.56 -2.45 -7.64
C PRO A 177 -13.10 -3.33 -6.50
N ILE A 178 -12.39 -4.43 -6.21
CA ILE A 178 -12.65 -5.32 -5.07
C ILE A 178 -12.13 -4.63 -3.81
N VAL A 179 -13.03 -4.03 -3.03
CA VAL A 179 -12.70 -3.23 -1.85
C VAL A 179 -13.03 -3.93 -0.53
N TRP A 180 -13.65 -5.11 -0.55
CA TRP A 180 -14.21 -5.76 0.64
C TRP A 180 -13.39 -6.96 1.15
N THR A 181 -12.23 -7.26 0.55
CA THR A 181 -11.42 -8.43 0.92
C THR A 181 -10.77 -8.34 2.30
N ALA A 182 -10.69 -7.16 2.91
CA ALA A 182 -10.26 -6.99 4.30
C ALA A 182 -11.39 -7.25 5.32
N LEU A 183 -12.65 -7.31 4.87
CA LEU A 183 -13.82 -7.42 5.73
C LEU A 183 -13.82 -8.65 6.68
N PRO A 184 -13.40 -9.86 6.27
CA PRO A 184 -13.35 -11.00 7.18
C PRO A 184 -12.54 -10.70 8.45
N GLY A 185 -11.36 -10.11 8.29
CA GLY A 185 -10.51 -9.79 9.41
C GLY A 185 -11.01 -8.58 10.22
N TRP A 186 -11.66 -7.60 9.58
CA TRP A 186 -12.37 -6.54 10.30
C TRP A 186 -13.47 -7.06 11.21
N ARG A 187 -14.28 -8.02 10.74
CA ARG A 187 -15.33 -8.63 11.55
C ARG A 187 -14.79 -9.36 12.76
N VAL A 188 -13.65 -10.03 12.63
CA VAL A 188 -12.95 -10.64 13.76
C VAL A 188 -12.44 -9.57 14.73
N LEU A 189 -11.79 -8.50 14.23
CA LEU A 189 -11.28 -7.43 15.08
C LEU A 189 -12.37 -6.70 15.87
N PHE A 190 -13.49 -6.36 15.22
CA PHE A 190 -14.55 -5.56 15.82
C PHE A 190 -15.71 -6.37 16.39
N ASP A 191 -15.68 -7.69 16.28
CA ASP A 191 -16.74 -8.59 16.72
C ASP A 191 -18.12 -8.23 16.12
N THR A 192 -18.16 -7.99 14.80
CA THR A 192 -19.35 -7.49 14.11
C THR A 192 -20.13 -8.55 13.34
N GLY A 193 -19.80 -9.82 13.54
CA GLY A 193 -20.50 -10.96 12.94
C GLY A 193 -19.56 -12.00 12.34
N SER A 194 -20.14 -13.06 11.78
CA SER A 194 -19.34 -14.16 11.22
C SER A 194 -18.54 -13.70 9.99
N PRO A 195 -17.22 -14.02 9.91
CA PRO A 195 -16.41 -13.77 8.73
C PRO A 195 -16.62 -14.82 7.63
N LEU A 196 -17.22 -15.98 7.96
CA LEU A 196 -17.29 -17.15 7.09
C LEU A 196 -17.97 -16.89 5.73
N PRO A 197 -19.13 -16.21 5.65
CA PRO A 197 -19.79 -15.97 4.36
C PRO A 197 -18.95 -15.14 3.39
N ILE A 198 -18.09 -14.26 3.92
CA ILE A 198 -17.22 -13.39 3.14
C ILE A 198 -16.00 -14.18 2.67
N ILE A 199 -15.43 -15.02 3.54
CA ILE A 199 -14.33 -15.91 3.17
C ILE A 199 -14.77 -16.86 2.04
N ASP A 200 -15.96 -17.46 2.16
CA ASP A 200 -16.55 -18.32 1.11
C ASP A 200 -16.69 -17.56 -0.23
N SER A 201 -17.09 -16.29 -0.18
CA SER A 201 -17.21 -15.42 -1.35
C SER A 201 -15.85 -15.10 -1.96
N ILE A 202 -14.80 -14.84 -1.17
CA ILE A 202 -13.43 -14.63 -1.67
C ILE A 202 -12.93 -15.88 -2.40
N ILE A 203 -13.07 -17.04 -1.78
CA ILE A 203 -12.61 -18.31 -2.37
C ILE A 203 -13.37 -18.60 -3.66
N THR A 204 -14.70 -18.51 -3.64
CA THR A 204 -15.53 -18.89 -4.79
C THR A 204 -15.43 -17.88 -5.93
N GLU A 205 -15.59 -16.59 -5.64
CA GLU A 205 -15.72 -15.54 -6.65
C GLU A 205 -14.35 -15.10 -7.18
N LEU A 206 -13.36 -14.91 -6.29
CA LEU A 206 -12.10 -14.27 -6.66
C LEU A 206 -11.01 -15.30 -6.97
N ILE A 207 -10.83 -16.29 -6.09
CA ILE A 207 -9.77 -17.28 -6.22
C ILE A 207 -10.15 -18.32 -7.29
N ASP A 208 -11.26 -19.01 -7.12
CA ASP A 208 -11.68 -20.07 -8.05
C ASP A 208 -12.33 -19.51 -9.32
N GLY A 209 -13.06 -18.40 -9.20
CA GLY A 209 -13.74 -17.75 -10.32
C GLY A 209 -12.83 -16.93 -11.23
N GLU A 210 -11.99 -16.06 -10.65
CA GLU A 210 -11.14 -15.13 -11.42
C GLU A 210 -9.64 -15.48 -11.41
N GLY A 211 -9.20 -16.46 -10.60
CA GLY A 211 -7.78 -16.76 -10.41
C GLY A 211 -7.01 -15.64 -9.69
N LEU A 212 -7.72 -14.72 -9.04
CA LEU A 212 -7.14 -13.65 -8.24
C LEU A 212 -6.83 -14.17 -6.84
N TYR A 213 -5.70 -13.78 -6.26
CA TYR A 213 -5.32 -14.18 -4.90
C TYR A 213 -5.03 -15.68 -4.74
N ASP A 214 -4.66 -16.36 -5.82
CA ASP A 214 -4.27 -17.77 -5.76
C ASP A 214 -3.02 -17.97 -4.87
N GLU A 215 -2.10 -16.99 -4.84
CA GLU A 215 -0.97 -17.03 -3.90
C GLU A 215 -1.38 -16.88 -2.42
N GLU A 216 -2.60 -16.41 -2.16
CA GLU A 216 -3.18 -16.27 -0.81
C GLU A 216 -4.11 -17.43 -0.46
N ARG A 217 -4.27 -18.44 -1.33
CA ARG A 217 -5.25 -19.53 -1.17
C ARG A 217 -5.12 -20.24 0.18
N ASP A 218 -3.90 -20.59 0.57
CA ASP A 218 -3.65 -21.31 1.82
C ASP A 218 -4.09 -20.50 3.06
N PHE A 219 -3.89 -19.18 3.03
CA PHE A 219 -4.38 -18.29 4.07
C PHE A 219 -5.91 -18.35 4.15
N TRP A 220 -6.60 -18.20 3.01
CA TRP A 220 -8.05 -18.16 2.98
C TRP A 220 -8.69 -19.49 3.40
N MET A 221 -8.11 -20.61 2.98
CA MET A 221 -8.57 -21.94 3.38
C MET A 221 -8.41 -22.18 4.88
N GLN A 222 -7.25 -21.84 5.46
CA GLN A 222 -7.04 -21.96 6.91
C GLN A 222 -7.96 -21.04 7.70
N PHE A 223 -8.12 -19.79 7.25
CA PHE A 223 -9.01 -18.84 7.92
C PHE A 223 -10.47 -19.33 7.89
N ARG A 224 -10.91 -19.91 6.77
CA ARG A 224 -12.22 -20.54 6.63
C ARG A 224 -12.43 -21.68 7.62
N GLU A 225 -11.46 -22.59 7.71
CA GLU A 225 -11.50 -23.74 8.63
C GLU A 225 -11.65 -23.29 10.09
N LEU A 226 -10.86 -22.30 10.51
CA LEU A 226 -10.96 -21.71 11.86
C LEU A 226 -12.32 -21.04 12.10
N ALA A 227 -12.82 -20.29 11.12
CA ALA A 227 -14.13 -19.65 11.23
C ALA A 227 -15.29 -20.65 11.30
N ALA A 228 -15.15 -21.82 10.68
CA ALA A 228 -16.16 -22.88 10.67
C ALA A 228 -16.11 -23.78 11.92
N ALA A 229 -14.95 -23.96 12.53
CA ALA A 229 -14.74 -24.96 13.57
C ALA A 229 -15.40 -24.65 14.93
N GLU A 230 -15.73 -23.39 15.22
CA GLU A 230 -16.57 -22.93 16.35
C GLU A 230 -16.62 -21.39 16.47
N GLY A 231 -15.84 -20.66 15.64
CA GLY A 231 -15.88 -19.20 15.62
C GLY A 231 -15.25 -18.53 16.84
N ASP A 232 -14.33 -19.21 17.54
CA ASP A 232 -13.58 -18.61 18.65
C ASP A 232 -12.77 -17.41 18.12
N ARG A 233 -13.24 -16.21 18.48
CA ARG A 233 -12.64 -14.93 18.12
C ARG A 233 -11.19 -14.85 18.57
N ALA A 234 -10.84 -15.36 19.75
CA ALA A 234 -9.49 -15.29 20.26
C ALA A 234 -8.53 -16.16 19.43
N VAL A 235 -9.00 -17.33 18.96
CA VAL A 235 -8.23 -18.18 18.03
C VAL A 235 -8.03 -17.47 16.69
N MET A 236 -9.09 -16.89 16.13
CA MET A 236 -9.00 -16.16 14.86
C MET A 236 -8.11 -14.92 14.95
N LEU A 237 -8.14 -14.18 16.07
CA LEU A 237 -7.25 -13.04 16.30
C LEU A 237 -5.78 -13.44 16.37
N ARG A 238 -5.46 -14.53 17.09
CA ARG A 238 -4.10 -15.07 17.13
C ARG A 238 -3.62 -15.50 15.76
N PHE A 239 -4.49 -16.15 14.98
CA PHE A 239 -4.20 -16.49 13.59
C PHE A 239 -3.90 -15.23 12.77
N LEU A 240 -4.75 -14.20 12.82
CA LEU A 240 -4.53 -12.96 12.08
C LEU A 240 -3.23 -12.24 12.51
N ASP A 241 -2.91 -12.20 13.81
CA ASP A 241 -1.67 -11.59 14.29
C ASP A 241 -0.42 -12.35 13.81
N GLU A 242 -0.44 -13.68 13.87
CA GLU A 242 0.65 -14.53 13.36
C GLU A 242 0.86 -14.30 11.86
N GLN A 243 -0.24 -14.27 11.09
CA GLN A 243 -0.20 -14.02 9.65
C GLN A 243 0.33 -12.62 9.33
N ARG A 244 -0.08 -11.62 10.11
CA ARG A 244 0.42 -10.24 10.04
C ARG A 244 1.93 -10.17 10.29
N ARG A 245 2.41 -10.74 11.40
CA ARG A 245 3.84 -10.75 11.77
C ARG A 245 4.67 -11.43 10.69
N ARG A 246 4.27 -12.64 10.30
CA ARG A 246 4.92 -13.39 9.22
C ARG A 246 5.01 -12.59 7.93
N SER A 247 3.90 -12.01 7.50
CA SER A 247 3.82 -11.17 6.29
C SER A 247 4.79 -9.98 6.35
N LEU A 248 4.83 -9.27 7.47
CA LEU A 248 5.71 -8.11 7.66
C LEU A 248 7.20 -8.50 7.63
N ILE A 249 7.57 -9.62 8.25
CA ILE A 249 8.95 -10.09 8.30
C ILE A 249 9.37 -10.63 6.93
N GLU A 250 8.61 -11.59 6.39
CA GLU A 250 9.00 -12.35 5.20
C GLU A 250 8.84 -11.56 3.91
N HIS A 251 7.80 -10.72 3.80
CA HIS A 251 7.49 -10.00 2.57
C HIS A 251 7.94 -8.54 2.60
N CYS A 252 7.93 -7.89 3.77
CA CYS A 252 8.28 -6.47 3.89
C CYS A 252 9.67 -6.23 4.50
N GLY A 253 10.33 -7.26 5.03
CA GLY A 253 11.65 -7.14 5.67
C GLY A 253 11.63 -6.27 6.93
N VAL A 254 10.49 -6.21 7.61
CA VAL A 254 10.32 -5.47 8.87
C VAL A 254 10.94 -6.29 10.01
N PRO A 255 11.79 -5.69 10.87
CA PRO A 255 12.30 -6.36 12.06
C PRO A 255 11.20 -6.55 13.11
N GLU A 256 11.23 -7.67 13.83
CA GLU A 256 10.25 -8.00 14.88
C GLU A 256 10.06 -6.86 15.91
N SER A 257 11.14 -6.17 16.26
CA SER A 257 11.12 -5.06 17.22
C SER A 257 10.29 -3.84 16.78
N ALA A 258 9.92 -3.76 15.50
CA ALA A 258 9.09 -2.70 14.95
C ALA A 258 7.60 -3.07 14.90
N ILE A 259 7.24 -4.31 15.26
CA ILE A 259 5.87 -4.82 15.19
C ILE A 259 5.26 -4.76 16.59
N ALA A 260 4.16 -4.01 16.74
CA ALA A 260 3.45 -3.88 18.01
C ALA A 260 2.84 -5.21 18.46
N ASP A 261 2.78 -5.45 19.77
CA ASP A 261 1.87 -6.45 20.33
C ASP A 261 0.45 -5.88 20.39
N VAL A 262 -0.43 -6.40 19.55
CA VAL A 262 -1.79 -5.88 19.36
C VAL A 262 -2.86 -6.72 20.07
N LEU A 263 -2.47 -7.85 20.67
CA LEU A 263 -3.40 -8.76 21.35
C LEU A 263 -3.42 -8.53 22.86
N THR A 264 -2.35 -8.00 23.45
CA THR A 264 -2.24 -7.70 24.89
C THR A 264 -2.86 -6.37 25.31
N GLU A 265 -3.29 -5.55 24.35
CA GLU A 265 -3.82 -4.20 24.58
C GLU A 265 -5.36 -4.14 24.49
N GLN A 266 -6.06 -5.28 24.50
CA GLN A 266 -7.53 -5.36 24.42
C GLN A 266 -8.23 -5.57 25.78
N ASP A 267 -7.52 -5.40 26.90
CA ASP A 267 -8.08 -5.44 28.27
C ASP A 267 -8.63 -4.08 28.72
#